data_AF-A0A963ZCL8-F1
#
_entry.id   AF-A0A963ZCL8-F1
#
_cell.length_a   1.000
_cell.length_b   1.000
_cell.length_c   1.000
_cell.angle_alpha   90.00
_cell.angle_beta   90.00
_cell.angle_gamma   90.00
#
_symmetry.space_group_name_H-M   'P 1'
#
loop_
_entity.id
_entity.type
_entity.pdbx_description
1 polymer ?
#
loop_
_entity_poly.entity_id
_entity_poly.type
_entity_poly.pdbx_seq_one_letter_code
_entity_poly.pdbx_strand_id
1 'polypeptide(L)'
;MKYKKIREEELKNKVGADWFKQFDTTEILGNIDFTVLPKQDSLFGRTPLLWAEAKTGNFDIPTMFVQLILTIGKARTFDKTLPPAFLGAFDFKKIAFVDYINVQDIFFLNDFNWNVTPSNHDTKEFKLIKERIESVLKVKTYVFDYQKYEKELKT
;
A
#
# COMPACT_ATOMS: atom_id res chain seq x y z
N MET A 1 12.06 1.03 16.27
CA MET A 1 11.99 1.37 14.83
C MET A 1 13.17 0.71 14.13
N LYS A 2 12.92 -0.16 13.13
CA LYS A 2 13.96 -0.92 12.40
C LYS A 2 14.81 0.02 11.54
N TYR A 3 14.16 0.84 10.74
CA TYR A 3 14.82 1.81 9.85
C TYR A 3 14.92 3.15 10.57
N LYS A 4 16.11 3.76 10.67
CA LYS A 4 16.32 5.00 11.43
C LYS A 4 16.97 6.06 10.56
N LYS A 5 16.35 7.26 10.49
CA LYS A 5 16.90 8.47 9.84
C LYS A 5 17.27 8.28 8.36
N ILE A 6 16.48 7.50 7.62
CA ILE A 6 16.67 7.30 6.18
C ILE A 6 15.60 8.03 5.38
N ARG A 7 15.87 8.31 4.10
CA ARG A 7 14.91 8.93 3.18
C ARG A 7 13.82 7.92 2.78
N GLU A 8 12.68 8.40 2.29
CA GLU A 8 11.57 7.54 1.86
C GLU A 8 11.98 6.55 0.77
N GLU A 9 12.71 7.04 -0.23
CA GLU A 9 13.26 6.21 -1.31
C GLU A 9 14.22 5.13 -0.79
N GLU A 10 15.02 5.45 0.23
CA GLU A 10 15.89 4.46 0.86
C GLU A 10 15.06 3.44 1.68
N LEU A 11 13.98 3.88 2.32
CA LEU A 11 13.05 3.00 3.03
C LEU A 11 12.39 2.00 2.08
N LYS A 12 11.86 2.46 0.94
CA LYS A 12 11.25 1.60 -0.11
C LYS A 12 12.22 0.51 -0.54
N ASN A 13 13.46 0.90 -0.87
CA ASN A 13 14.51 -0.04 -1.28
C ASN A 13 14.86 -1.07 -0.20
N LYS A 14 15.01 -0.62 1.06
CA LYS A 14 15.32 -1.53 2.18
C LYS A 14 14.17 -2.47 2.50
N VAL A 15 12.93 -2.00 2.43
CA VAL A 15 11.75 -2.85 2.65
C VAL A 15 11.67 -3.93 1.58
N GLY A 16 11.90 -3.56 0.30
CA GLY A 16 11.98 -4.53 -0.79
C GLY A 16 13.08 -5.58 -0.58
N ALA A 17 14.29 -5.13 -0.24
CA ALA A 17 15.42 -6.03 -0.03
C ALA A 17 15.25 -6.95 1.20
N ASP A 18 14.70 -6.45 2.30
CA ASP A 18 14.59 -7.18 3.55
C ASP A 18 13.38 -8.12 3.58
N TRP A 19 12.22 -7.71 3.05
CA TRP A 19 10.94 -8.42 3.22
C TRP A 19 10.39 -9.04 1.94
N PHE A 20 10.84 -8.57 0.77
CA PHE A 20 10.31 -8.99 -0.53
C PHE A 20 11.41 -9.46 -1.50
N LYS A 21 12.54 -9.95 -0.98
CA LYS A 21 13.73 -10.35 -1.77
C LYS A 21 13.44 -11.32 -2.94
N GLN A 22 12.43 -12.18 -2.79
CA GLN A 22 12.02 -13.16 -3.80
C GLN A 22 11.16 -12.56 -4.93
N PHE A 23 10.70 -11.33 -4.76
CA PHE A 23 9.86 -10.60 -5.70
C PHE A 23 10.66 -9.50 -6.42
N ASP A 24 10.07 -8.96 -7.47
CA ASP A 24 10.49 -7.70 -8.10
C ASP A 24 9.81 -6.54 -7.39
N THR A 25 10.60 -5.59 -6.91
CA THR A 25 10.12 -4.37 -6.22
C THR A 25 10.66 -3.11 -6.87
N THR A 26 11.13 -3.21 -8.12
CA THR A 26 11.80 -2.12 -8.82
C THR A 26 10.87 -1.39 -9.79
N GLU A 27 9.73 -1.99 -10.13
CA GLU A 27 8.79 -1.40 -11.06
C GLU A 27 7.96 -0.28 -10.43
N ILE A 28 7.88 0.84 -11.15
CA ILE A 28 7.10 2.00 -10.73
C ILE A 28 5.79 2.02 -11.52
N LEU A 29 4.67 1.99 -10.80
CA LEU A 29 3.33 2.05 -11.39
C LEU A 29 2.67 3.39 -11.10
N GLY A 30 2.83 4.33 -12.05
CA GLY A 30 2.31 5.69 -11.90
C GLY A 30 2.90 6.37 -10.66
N ASN A 31 2.03 6.84 -9.77
CA ASN A 31 2.43 7.50 -8.52
C ASN A 31 2.34 6.58 -7.29
N ILE A 32 2.19 5.27 -7.48
CA ILE A 32 2.22 4.32 -6.38
C ILE A 32 3.65 4.20 -5.87
N ASP A 33 3.83 4.39 -4.57
CA ASP A 33 5.14 4.47 -3.92
C ASP A 33 5.95 3.17 -4.00
N PHE A 34 5.28 2.02 -3.93
CA PHE A 34 5.94 0.72 -3.89
C PHE A 34 5.05 -0.36 -4.50
N THR A 35 5.65 -1.19 -5.36
CA THR A 35 4.99 -2.34 -5.96
C THR A 35 5.76 -3.62 -5.66
N VAL A 36 5.06 -4.74 -5.58
CA VAL A 36 5.66 -6.08 -5.47
C VAL A 36 5.07 -6.95 -6.55
N LEU A 37 5.90 -7.47 -7.44
CA LEU A 37 5.51 -8.37 -8.52
C LEU A 37 6.30 -9.68 -8.45
N PRO A 38 5.75 -10.80 -8.96
CA PRO A 38 6.56 -11.99 -9.24
C PRO A 38 7.76 -11.64 -10.14
N LYS A 39 8.92 -12.26 -9.93
CA LYS A 39 10.07 -12.08 -10.85
C LYS A 39 9.89 -12.77 -12.19
N GLN A 40 9.20 -13.91 -12.17
CA GLN A 40 8.94 -14.69 -13.38
C GLN A 40 7.67 -14.19 -14.03
N ASP A 41 7.74 -14.02 -15.34
CA ASP A 41 6.58 -13.70 -16.15
C ASP A 41 5.75 -14.96 -16.40
N SER A 42 4.44 -14.80 -16.52
CA SER A 42 3.54 -15.88 -16.93
C SER A 42 3.07 -15.63 -18.36
N LEU A 43 2.48 -16.63 -19.00
CA LEU A 43 1.83 -16.46 -20.31
C LEU A 43 0.77 -15.34 -20.32
N PHE A 44 0.25 -14.96 -19.15
CA PHE A 44 -0.76 -13.93 -18.96
C PHE A 44 -0.21 -12.65 -18.33
N GLY A 45 1.11 -12.46 -18.31
CA GLY A 45 1.77 -11.34 -17.64
C GLY A 45 1.99 -11.57 -16.15
N ARG A 46 2.52 -10.55 -15.47
CA ARG A 46 2.71 -10.53 -14.01
C ARG A 46 1.53 -9.84 -13.33
N THR A 47 0.80 -10.57 -12.50
CA THR A 47 -0.18 -9.95 -11.60
C THR A 47 0.55 -9.40 -10.37
N PRO A 48 0.38 -8.11 -10.03
CA PRO A 48 1.01 -7.55 -8.83
C PRO A 48 0.53 -8.26 -7.56
N LEU A 49 1.43 -8.48 -6.61
CA LEU A 49 1.07 -8.96 -5.28
C LEU A 49 0.61 -7.79 -4.39
N LEU A 50 1.32 -6.66 -4.45
CA LEU A 50 1.14 -5.53 -3.56
C LEU A 50 1.29 -4.21 -4.31
N TRP A 51 0.38 -3.28 -4.02
CA TRP A 51 0.60 -1.85 -4.17
C TRP A 51 0.60 -1.20 -2.80
N ALA A 52 1.57 -0.34 -2.51
CA ALA A 52 1.70 0.24 -1.18
C ALA A 52 2.08 1.72 -1.19
N GLU A 53 1.62 2.43 -0.16
CA GLU A 53 2.09 3.78 0.22
C GLU A 53 3.25 3.65 1.20
N ALA A 54 4.29 4.46 1.01
CA ALA A 54 5.40 4.56 1.92
C ALA A 54 5.37 5.94 2.62
N LYS A 55 5.73 5.98 3.90
CA LYS A 55 5.94 7.27 4.59
C LYS A 55 7.18 7.32 5.46
N THR A 56 7.82 8.49 5.45
CA THR A 56 8.86 8.82 6.42
C THR A 56 8.27 9.41 7.70
N GLY A 57 8.01 8.59 8.71
CA GLY A 57 7.63 9.04 10.04
C GLY A 57 6.92 7.94 10.84
N ASN A 58 6.28 8.31 11.96
CA ASN A 58 5.26 7.46 12.57
C ASN A 58 3.91 7.96 12.07
N PHE A 59 3.46 7.41 10.94
CA PHE A 59 2.20 7.81 10.32
C PHE A 59 1.06 6.87 10.72
N ASP A 60 -0.12 7.46 10.78
CA ASP A 60 -1.37 6.75 10.99
C ASP A 60 -1.65 5.80 9.81
N ILE A 61 -1.86 4.52 10.09
CA ILE A 61 -2.00 3.47 9.07
C ILE A 61 -3.22 3.74 8.17
N PRO A 62 -4.44 3.98 8.70
CA PRO A 62 -5.58 4.36 7.88
C PRO A 62 -5.30 5.53 6.95
N THR A 63 -4.63 6.58 7.45
CA THR A 63 -4.29 7.75 6.65
C THR A 63 -3.40 7.41 5.46
N MET A 64 -2.39 6.55 5.61
CA MET A 64 -1.55 6.09 4.49
C MET A 64 -2.35 5.30 3.45
N PHE A 65 -3.26 4.42 3.89
CA PHE A 65 -4.14 3.69 2.98
C PHE A 65 -5.08 4.61 2.20
N VAL A 66 -5.60 5.67 2.84
CA VAL A 66 -6.43 6.67 2.15
C VAL A 66 -5.64 7.31 1.02
N GLN A 67 -4.39 7.69 1.27
CA GLN A 67 -3.52 8.28 0.24
C GLN A 67 -3.27 7.32 -0.92
N LEU A 68 -3.00 6.04 -0.64
CA LEU A 68 -2.86 5.02 -1.67
C LEU A 68 -4.13 4.89 -2.53
N ILE A 69 -5.30 4.80 -1.91
CA ILE A 69 -6.58 4.62 -2.61
C ILE A 69 -6.89 5.85 -3.48
N LEU A 70 -6.66 7.05 -2.96
CA LEU A 70 -6.82 8.29 -3.75
C LEU A 70 -5.85 8.30 -4.95
N THR A 71 -4.60 7.89 -4.76
CA THR A 71 -3.60 7.77 -5.83
C THR A 71 -4.05 6.79 -6.92
N ILE A 72 -4.50 5.59 -6.54
CA ILE A 72 -4.99 4.56 -7.46
C ILE A 72 -6.22 5.06 -8.23
N GLY A 73 -7.20 5.61 -7.53
CA GLY A 73 -8.46 6.04 -8.13
C GLY A 73 -8.29 7.24 -9.06
N LYS A 74 -7.44 8.20 -8.69
CA LYS A 74 -7.10 9.34 -9.56
C LYS A 74 -6.43 8.92 -10.87
N ALA A 75 -5.53 7.93 -10.82
CA ALA A 75 -4.86 7.42 -12.01
C ALA A 75 -5.69 6.40 -12.82
N ARG A 76 -6.81 5.94 -12.24
CA ARG A 76 -7.62 4.81 -12.71
C ARG A 76 -6.75 3.59 -13.02
N THR A 77 -5.82 3.27 -12.11
CA THR A 77 -4.84 2.19 -12.32
C THR A 77 -5.52 0.83 -12.56
N PHE A 78 -6.64 0.59 -11.87
CA PHE A 78 -7.44 -0.65 -11.96
C PHE A 78 -8.07 -0.92 -13.35
N ASP A 79 -8.16 0.09 -14.24
CA ASP A 79 -8.63 -0.12 -15.61
C ASP A 79 -7.50 -0.53 -16.58
N LYS A 80 -6.24 -0.32 -16.16
CA LYS A 80 -5.05 -0.46 -17.03
C LYS A 80 -4.22 -1.68 -16.68
N THR A 81 -4.31 -2.16 -15.44
CA THR A 81 -3.55 -3.29 -14.93
C THR A 81 -4.43 -4.19 -14.08
N LEU A 82 -4.09 -5.47 -14.01
CA LEU A 82 -4.74 -6.38 -13.06
C LEU A 82 -4.53 -5.86 -11.63
N PRO A 83 -5.59 -5.86 -10.79
CA PRO A 83 -5.48 -5.39 -9.42
C PRO A 83 -4.55 -6.29 -8.60
N PRO A 84 -3.88 -5.75 -7.57
CA PRO A 84 -3.03 -6.53 -6.70
C PRO A 84 -3.86 -7.43 -5.79
N ALA A 85 -3.23 -8.44 -5.20
CA ALA A 85 -3.88 -9.19 -4.11
C ALA A 85 -4.11 -8.30 -2.87
N PHE A 86 -3.13 -7.44 -2.56
CA PHE A 86 -3.15 -6.60 -1.36
C PHE A 86 -2.87 -5.12 -1.69
N LEU A 87 -3.49 -4.26 -0.89
CA LEU A 87 -3.00 -2.91 -0.66
C LEU A 87 -2.13 -2.90 0.60
N GLY A 88 -1.10 -2.06 0.61
CA GLY A 88 -0.18 -1.93 1.74
C GLY A 88 0.05 -0.49 2.18
N ALA A 89 0.49 -0.34 3.42
CA ALA A 89 0.99 0.93 3.92
C ALA A 89 2.15 0.64 4.88
N PHE A 90 3.29 1.29 4.68
CA PHE A 90 4.44 1.09 5.56
C PHE A 90 5.19 2.36 5.90
N ASP A 91 5.81 2.31 7.07
CA ASP A 91 6.70 3.33 7.58
C ASP A 91 8.00 2.68 8.12
N PHE A 92 8.78 3.42 8.90
CA PHE A 92 10.05 2.94 9.44
C PHE A 92 9.95 1.80 10.47
N LYS A 93 8.75 1.54 11.00
CA LYS A 93 8.50 0.58 12.09
C LYS A 93 7.74 -0.65 11.61
N LYS A 94 6.80 -0.47 10.69
CA LYS A 94 5.79 -1.48 10.39
C LYS A 94 5.31 -1.41 8.94
N ILE A 95 4.74 -2.52 8.49
CA ILE A 95 3.93 -2.62 7.29
C ILE A 95 2.55 -3.16 7.66
N ALA A 96 1.51 -2.66 7.01
CA ALA A 96 0.14 -3.12 7.14
C ALA A 96 -0.40 -3.55 5.79
N PHE A 97 -1.29 -4.55 5.77
CA PHE A 97 -1.93 -5.04 4.56
C PHE A 97 -3.46 -5.08 4.70
N VAL A 98 -4.15 -4.87 3.57
CA VAL A 98 -5.58 -5.07 3.40
C VAL A 98 -5.81 -5.81 2.08
N ASP A 99 -6.64 -6.86 2.08
CA ASP A 99 -7.04 -7.51 0.82
C ASP A 99 -7.71 -6.50 -0.09
N TYR A 100 -7.25 -6.39 -1.34
CA TYR A 100 -7.81 -5.45 -2.32
C TYR A 100 -9.33 -5.63 -2.46
N ILE A 101 -9.80 -6.87 -2.44
CA ILE A 101 -11.23 -7.23 -2.57
C ILE A 101 -12.13 -6.59 -1.51
N ASN A 102 -11.60 -6.29 -0.30
CA ASN A 102 -12.40 -5.70 0.78
C ASN A 102 -12.63 -4.19 0.60
N VAL A 103 -11.90 -3.56 -0.33
CA VAL A 103 -11.94 -2.11 -0.58
C VAL A 103 -12.13 -1.76 -2.05
N GLN A 104 -12.21 -2.75 -2.94
CA GLN A 104 -12.32 -2.55 -4.37
C GLN A 104 -13.57 -1.76 -4.77
N ASP A 105 -14.66 -1.92 -4.02
CA ASP A 105 -15.95 -1.27 -4.28
C ASP A 105 -15.85 0.26 -4.20
N ILE A 106 -14.89 0.79 -3.43
CA ILE A 106 -14.62 2.23 -3.33
C ILE A 106 -14.33 2.81 -4.72
N PHE A 107 -13.60 2.08 -5.58
CA PHE A 107 -13.21 2.53 -6.91
C PHE A 107 -14.39 2.68 -7.88
N PHE A 108 -15.54 2.10 -7.55
CA PHE A 108 -16.75 2.11 -8.36
C PHE A 108 -17.87 2.96 -7.75
N LEU A 109 -17.59 3.73 -6.69
CA LEU A 109 -18.56 4.66 -6.12
C LEU A 109 -18.91 5.75 -7.14
N ASN A 110 -20.22 5.93 -7.38
CA ASN A 110 -20.72 7.05 -8.15
C ASN A 110 -20.47 8.36 -7.39
N ASP A 111 -20.23 9.44 -8.12
CA ASP A 111 -20.06 10.80 -7.56
C ASP A 111 -18.90 10.93 -6.55
N PHE A 112 -17.81 10.19 -6.77
CA PHE A 112 -16.59 10.31 -5.98
C PHE A 112 -15.58 11.26 -6.64
N ASN A 113 -15.14 12.31 -5.93
CA ASN A 113 -14.16 13.25 -6.46
C ASN A 113 -12.72 12.75 -6.25
N TRP A 114 -12.17 12.07 -7.26
CA TRP A 114 -10.77 11.59 -7.24
C TRP A 114 -9.70 12.68 -7.32
N ASN A 115 -10.08 13.95 -7.53
CA ASN A 115 -9.13 15.05 -7.63
C ASN A 115 -8.83 15.72 -6.29
N VAL A 116 -9.40 15.25 -5.17
CA VAL A 116 -9.05 15.75 -3.84
C VAL A 116 -7.56 15.56 -3.54
N THR A 117 -6.97 16.52 -2.84
CA THR A 117 -5.58 16.42 -2.40
C THR A 117 -5.45 15.35 -1.32
N PRO A 118 -4.57 14.34 -1.46
CA PRO A 118 -4.45 13.24 -0.48
C PRO A 118 -4.03 13.67 0.94
N SER A 119 -3.44 14.86 1.09
CA SER A 119 -3.11 15.47 2.39
C SER A 119 -4.25 16.29 3.01
N ASN A 120 -5.37 16.50 2.30
CA ASN A 120 -6.53 17.19 2.84
C ASN A 120 -7.46 16.19 3.53
N HIS A 121 -7.28 16.07 4.84
CA HIS A 121 -8.00 15.11 5.67
C HIS A 121 -9.46 15.51 5.98
N ASP A 122 -9.87 16.72 5.60
CA ASP A 122 -11.19 17.25 5.93
C ASP A 122 -12.26 16.91 4.88
N THR A 123 -11.85 16.44 3.71
CA THR A 123 -12.75 16.09 2.60
C THR A 123 -13.67 14.92 2.96
N LYS A 124 -14.85 14.88 2.32
CA LYS A 124 -15.82 13.78 2.46
C LYS A 124 -15.18 12.46 1.98
N GLU A 125 -14.47 12.53 0.87
CA GLU A 125 -13.75 11.43 0.23
C GLU A 125 -12.73 10.81 1.18
N PHE A 126 -11.89 11.64 1.81
CA PHE A 126 -10.89 11.17 2.76
C PHE A 126 -11.53 10.48 3.96
N LYS A 127 -12.55 11.10 4.56
CA LYS A 127 -13.26 10.56 5.73
C LYS A 127 -13.95 9.22 5.40
N LEU A 128 -14.60 9.12 4.25
CA LEU A 128 -15.26 7.90 3.79
C LEU A 128 -14.28 6.75 3.61
N ILE A 129 -13.17 6.99 2.91
CA ILE A 129 -12.14 5.95 2.73
C ILE A 129 -11.55 5.56 4.09
N LYS A 130 -11.27 6.53 4.96
CA LYS A 130 -10.67 6.28 6.27
C LYS A 130 -11.56 5.39 7.13
N GLU A 131 -12.84 5.71 7.24
CA GLU A 131 -13.82 4.91 8.00
C GLU A 131 -13.91 3.48 7.47
N ARG A 132 -13.90 3.31 6.14
CA ARG A 132 -13.89 1.98 5.53
C ARG A 132 -12.62 1.20 5.89
N ILE A 133 -11.46 1.82 5.76
CA ILE A 133 -10.18 1.18 6.10
C ILE A 133 -10.10 0.83 7.57
N GLU A 134 -10.51 1.71 8.48
CA GLU A 134 -10.55 1.42 9.91
C GLU A 134 -11.46 0.23 10.22
N SER A 135 -12.61 0.14 9.56
CA SER A 135 -13.54 -0.98 9.71
C SER A 135 -12.93 -2.30 9.23
N VAL A 136 -12.24 -2.29 8.08
CA VAL A 136 -11.54 -3.48 7.56
C VAL A 136 -10.40 -3.89 8.49
N LEU A 137 -9.58 -2.94 8.93
CA LEU A 137 -8.45 -3.18 9.81
C LEU A 137 -8.87 -3.72 11.19
N LYS A 138 -10.06 -3.37 11.70
CA LYS A 138 -10.60 -3.93 12.96
C LYS A 138 -10.95 -5.41 12.86
N VAL A 139 -11.37 -5.88 11.68
CA VAL A 139 -11.79 -7.28 11.48
C VAL A 139 -10.63 -8.15 11.02
N LYS A 140 -9.79 -7.62 10.11
CA LYS A 140 -8.67 -8.33 9.50
C LYS A 140 -7.41 -7.45 9.63
N THR A 141 -6.67 -7.61 10.72
CA THR A 141 -5.43 -6.85 10.93
C THR A 141 -4.21 -7.66 10.51
N TYR A 142 -3.58 -7.28 9.40
CA TYR A 142 -2.23 -7.74 9.05
C TYR A 142 -1.22 -6.62 9.28
N VAL A 143 -1.02 -6.25 10.54
CA VAL A 143 0.02 -5.26 10.92
C VAL A 143 1.24 -6.00 11.43
N PHE A 144 2.36 -5.74 10.77
CA PHE A 144 3.61 -6.41 10.97
C PHE A 144 4.67 -5.42 11.44
N ASP A 145 5.12 -5.57 12.69
CA ASP A 145 6.24 -4.80 13.24
C ASP A 145 7.57 -5.43 12.83
N TYR A 146 8.38 -4.67 12.11
CA TYR A 146 9.61 -5.17 11.54
C TYR A 146 10.62 -5.69 12.56
N GLN A 147 10.68 -5.11 13.76
CA GLN A 147 11.63 -5.56 14.78
C GLN A 147 11.12 -6.79 15.50
N LYS A 148 9.81 -6.84 15.78
CA LYS A 148 9.20 -7.99 16.46
C LYS A 148 9.36 -9.26 15.63
N TYR A 149 9.18 -9.14 14.32
CA TYR A 149 9.06 -10.28 13.42
C TYR A 149 10.30 -10.50 12.53
N GLU A 150 11.40 -9.78 12.77
CA GLU A 150 12.67 -9.99 12.05
C GLU A 150 13.20 -11.42 12.15
N LYS A 151 12.89 -12.12 13.24
CA LYS A 151 13.32 -13.50 13.48
C LYS A 151 12.54 -14.52 12.66
N GLU A 152 11.32 -14.20 12.25
CA GLU A 152 10.43 -15.10 11.50
C GLU A 152 10.80 -15.17 10.00
N LEU A 153 11.61 -14.23 9.50
CA LEU A 153 12.15 -14.25 8.14
C LEU A 153 13.43 -15.08 7.97
N LYS A 154 14.03 -15.59 9.05
CA LYS A 154 15.35 -16.25 9.00
C LYS A 154 15.30 -17.77 8.77
N THR A 155 14.14 -18.32 8.47
CA THR A 155 13.97 -19.71 8.02
C THR A 155 14.10 -19.81 6.51
#